data_AF-A0A519L7I4-F1
#
_entry.id   AF-A0A519L7I4-F1
#
_cell.length_a   1.000
_cell.length_b   1.000
_cell.length_c   1.000
_cell.angle_alpha   90.00
_cell.angle_beta   90.00
_cell.angle_gamma   90.00
#
_symmetry.space_group_name_H-M   'P 1'
#
loop_
_entity.id
_entity.type
_entity.pdbx_description
1 polymer ?
#
loop_
_entity_poly.entity_id
_entity_poly.type
_entity_poly.pdbx_seq_one_letter_code
_entity_poly.pdbx_strand_id
1 'polypeptide(L)'
;MLRPDAHRLKGEAERAFRTVGTEIETARAAGRAPGACPPAQISLNVRQLLAHLNAIPQARRQRMSVTDGIRDWMAARYPCPG
;
A
#
# COMPACT_ATOMS: atom_id res chain seq x y z
N MET A 1 -1.60 25.03 7.05
CA MET A 1 -0.63 24.37 7.95
C MET A 1 -1.22 23.04 8.38
N LEU A 2 -0.60 21.91 8.02
CA LEU A 2 -1.08 20.58 8.40
C LEU A 2 -0.76 20.32 9.88
N ARG A 3 -1.73 19.81 10.65
CA ARG A 3 -1.54 19.47 12.08
C ARG A 3 -0.36 18.49 12.26
N PRO A 4 0.36 18.48 13.40
CA PRO A 4 1.46 17.55 13.68
C PRO A 4 1.12 16.08 13.39
N ASP A 5 -0.12 15.68 13.66
CA ASP A 5 -0.64 14.35 13.38
C ASP A 5 -0.61 14.00 11.89
N ALA A 6 -0.88 14.97 11.01
CA ALA A 6 -0.87 14.76 9.56
C ALA A 6 0.55 14.54 9.01
N HIS A 7 1.57 15.17 9.60
CA HIS A 7 2.98 14.92 9.22
C HIS A 7 3.42 13.53 9.64
N ARG A 8 3.02 13.10 10.85
CA ARG A 8 3.28 11.74 11.33
C ARG A 8 2.62 10.70 10.42
N LEU A 9 1.34 10.89 10.09
CA LEU A 9 0.60 9.98 9.21
C LEU A 9 1.21 9.92 7.80
N LYS A 10 1.68 11.05 7.26
CA LYS A 10 2.41 11.07 5.98
C LYS A 10 3.68 10.20 6.07
N GLY A 11 4.48 10.37 7.12
CA GLY A 11 5.69 9.58 7.32
C GLY A 11 5.41 8.08 7.48
N GLU A 12 4.31 7.72 8.16
CA GLU A 12 3.86 6.33 8.28
C GLU A 12 3.44 5.74 6.92
N ALA A 13 2.68 6.49 6.12
CA ALA A 13 2.28 6.07 4.78
C ALA A 13 3.48 5.89 3.84
N GLU A 14 4.43 6.84 3.84
CA GLU A 14 5.65 6.74 3.01
C GLU A 14 6.51 5.53 3.39
N ARG A 15 6.66 5.25 4.69
CA ARG A 15 7.37 4.06 5.16
C ARG A 15 6.65 2.79 4.71
N ALA A 16 5.34 2.75 4.85
CA ALA A 16 4.53 1.60 4.46
C ALA A 16 4.59 1.33 2.94
N PHE A 17 4.58 2.37 2.09
CA PHE A 17 4.82 2.21 0.65
C PHE A 17 6.19 1.62 0.33
N ARG A 18 7.25 2.11 0.99
CA ARG A 18 8.60 1.56 0.80
C ARG A 18 8.67 0.10 1.22
N THR A 19 8.10 -0.25 2.37
CA THR A 19 8.04 -1.64 2.85
C THR A 19 7.36 -2.56 1.84
N VAL A 20 6.15 -2.21 1.37
CA VAL A 20 5.42 -3.03 0.39
C VAL A 20 6.18 -3.11 -0.95
N GLY A 21 6.82 -2.02 -1.38
CA GLY A 21 7.68 -2.03 -2.57
C GLY A 21 8.85 -3.00 -2.41
N THR A 22 9.56 -2.95 -1.28
CA THR A 22 10.67 -3.88 -0.98
C THR A 22 10.19 -5.34 -0.92
N GLU A 23 9.02 -5.61 -0.33
CA GLU A 23 8.42 -6.96 -0.32
C GLU A 23 8.19 -7.49 -1.74
N ILE A 24 7.63 -6.65 -2.63
CA ILE A 24 7.38 -6.99 -4.03
C ILE A 24 8.69 -7.28 -4.77
N GLU A 25 9.67 -6.39 -4.65
CA GLU A 25 10.98 -6.56 -5.31
C GLU A 25 11.74 -7.78 -4.77
N THR A 26 11.65 -8.04 -3.46
CA THR A 26 12.26 -9.24 -2.85
C THR A 26 11.61 -10.51 -3.38
N ALA A 27 10.28 -10.55 -3.50
CA ALA A 27 9.58 -11.69 -4.06
C ALA A 27 9.97 -11.92 -5.53
N ARG A 28 10.03 -10.86 -6.33
CA ARG A 28 10.48 -10.90 -7.74
C ARG A 28 11.91 -11.44 -7.86
N ALA A 29 12.85 -10.89 -7.09
CA ALA A 29 14.25 -11.33 -7.09
C ALA A 29 14.40 -12.80 -6.66
N ALA A 30 13.52 -13.28 -5.78
CA ALA A 30 13.47 -14.68 -5.35
C ALA A 30 12.71 -15.61 -6.33
N GLY A 31 12.23 -15.11 -7.47
CA GLY A 31 11.44 -15.89 -8.43
C GLY A 31 10.06 -16.32 -7.91
N ARG A 32 9.54 -15.67 -6.86
CA ARG A 32 8.23 -15.94 -6.27
C ARG A 32 7.20 -14.96 -6.81
N ALA A 33 5.94 -15.39 -6.87
CA ALA A 33 4.83 -14.49 -7.18
C ALA A 33 4.68 -13.42 -6.07
N PRO A 34 4.83 -12.12 -6.37
CA PRO A 34 4.59 -11.07 -5.39
C PRO A 34 3.10 -10.91 -5.11
N GLY A 35 2.75 -10.30 -3.96
CA GLY A 35 1.35 -10.01 -3.63
C GLY A 35 0.67 -8.99 -4.55
N ALA A 36 1.45 -8.28 -5.38
CA ALA A 36 0.97 -7.38 -6.43
C ALA A 36 2.03 -7.26 -7.54
N CYS A 37 1.58 -6.97 -8.77
CA CYS A 37 2.44 -6.84 -9.94
C CYS A 37 2.40 -5.41 -10.52
N PRO A 38 2.87 -4.39 -9.79
CA PRO A 38 2.92 -3.02 -10.29
C PRO A 38 3.97 -2.88 -11.41
N PRO A 39 3.81 -1.91 -12.33
CA PRO A 39 4.89 -1.51 -13.23
C PRO A 39 6.10 -0.96 -12.43
N ALA A 40 7.26 -0.84 -13.09
CA ALA A 40 8.49 -0.33 -12.47
C ALA A 40 8.33 1.07 -11.84
N GLN A 41 7.43 1.89 -12.40
CA GLN A 41 7.06 3.18 -11.85
C GLN A 41 5.54 3.26 -11.71
N ILE A 42 5.08 3.60 -10.50
CA ILE A 42 3.67 3.87 -10.24
C ILE A 42 3.48 5.36 -9.96
N SER A 43 2.43 5.94 -10.54
CA SER A 43 1.95 7.25 -10.13
C SER A 43 0.98 7.08 -8.96
N LEU A 44 1.39 7.50 -7.77
CA LEU A 44 0.52 7.44 -6.60
C LEU A 44 -0.56 8.52 -6.67
N ASN A 45 -1.81 8.12 -6.87
CA ASN A 45 -2.96 9.00 -6.68
C ASN A 45 -3.45 8.91 -5.23
N VAL A 46 -3.08 9.90 -4.42
CA VAL A 46 -3.42 9.95 -2.98
C VAL A 46 -4.93 9.93 -2.74
N ARG A 47 -5.74 10.53 -3.61
CA ARG A 47 -7.20 10.51 -3.47
C ARG A 47 -7.76 9.10 -3.66
N GLN A 48 -7.26 8.35 -4.64
CA GLN A 48 -7.68 6.96 -4.86
C GLN A 48 -7.24 6.04 -3.72
N LEU A 49 -6.02 6.23 -3.20
CA LEU A 49 -5.55 5.50 -2.03
C LEU A 49 -6.46 5.76 -0.82
N LEU A 50 -6.73 7.03 -0.50
CA LEU A 50 -7.57 7.39 0.64
C LEU A 50 -9.00 6.85 0.48
N ALA A 51 -9.56 6.92 -0.72
CA ALA A 51 -10.87 6.33 -1.01
C ALA A 51 -10.88 4.81 -0.73
N HIS A 52 -9.84 4.09 -1.16
CA HIS A 52 -9.70 2.65 -0.88
C HIS A 52 -9.60 2.36 0.61
N LEU A 53 -8.71 3.06 1.32
CA LEU A 53 -8.50 2.86 2.76
C LEU A 53 -9.78 3.18 3.56
N ASN A 54 -10.53 4.20 3.17
CA ASN A 54 -11.80 4.56 3.80
C ASN A 54 -12.92 3.55 3.50
N ALA A 55 -12.89 2.91 2.33
CA ALA A 55 -13.85 1.86 1.95
C ALA A 55 -13.64 0.53 2.71
N ILE A 56 -12.49 0.34 3.37
CA ILE A 56 -12.26 -0.85 4.20
C ILE A 56 -13.26 -0.84 5.37
N PRO A 57 -14.03 -1.93 5.60
CA PRO A 57 -14.96 -2.02 6.72
C PRO A 57 -14.26 -1.80 8.08
N GLN A 58 -14.92 -1.13 9.03
CA GLN A 58 -14.31 -0.77 10.32
C GLN A 58 -13.76 -1.99 11.08
N ALA A 59 -14.51 -3.09 11.10
CA ALA A 59 -14.09 -4.34 11.74
C ALA A 59 -12.78 -4.90 11.15
N ARG A 60 -12.55 -4.71 9.84
CA ARG A 60 -11.31 -5.10 9.17
C ARG A 60 -10.20 -4.08 9.45
N ARG A 61 -10.49 -2.77 9.38
CA ARG A 61 -9.53 -1.69 9.69
C ARG A 61 -8.92 -1.82 11.08
N GLN A 62 -9.70 -2.19 12.09
CA GLN A 62 -9.21 -2.36 13.48
C GLN A 62 -8.13 -3.43 13.62
N ARG A 63 -8.03 -4.35 12.66
CA ARG A 63 -7.07 -5.46 12.64
C ARG A 63 -5.98 -5.29 11.59
N MET A 64 -5.94 -4.15 10.90
CA MET A 64 -4.99 -3.87 9.81
C MET A 64 -4.04 -2.75 10.18
N SER A 65 -2.76 -2.95 9.89
CA SER A 65 -1.81 -1.85 9.83
C SER A 65 -1.99 -1.01 8.55
N VAL A 66 -1.39 0.19 8.53
CA VAL A 66 -1.32 1.01 7.30
C VAL A 66 -0.62 0.24 6.17
N THR A 67 0.41 -0.55 6.50
CA THR A 67 1.12 -1.42 5.55
C THR A 67 0.19 -2.47 4.94
N ASP A 68 -0.68 -3.09 5.74
CA ASP A 68 -1.66 -4.06 5.23
C ASP A 68 -2.68 -3.39 4.29
N GLY A 69 -3.09 -2.16 4.61
CA GLY A 69 -3.96 -1.37 3.75
C GLY A 69 -3.33 -1.04 2.40
N ILE A 70 -2.03 -0.71 2.39
CA ILE A 70 -1.30 -0.45 1.16
C ILE A 70 -1.07 -1.75 0.37
N ARG A 71 -0.78 -2.88 1.04
CA ARG A 71 -0.64 -4.18 0.38
C ARG A 71 -1.92 -4.57 -0.35
N ASP A 72 -3.05 -4.41 0.33
CA ASP A 72 -4.39 -4.65 -0.24
C ASP A 72 -4.70 -3.71 -1.41
N TRP A 73 -4.38 -2.42 -1.29
CA TRP A 73 -4.53 -1.46 -2.37
C TRP A 73 -3.67 -1.81 -3.60
N MET A 74 -2.42 -2.20 -3.38
CA MET A 74 -1.49 -2.62 -4.45
C MET A 74 -2.02 -3.87 -5.17
N ALA A 75 -2.48 -4.87 -4.42
CA ALA A 75 -3.05 -6.09 -4.98
C ALA A 75 -4.33 -5.83 -5.79
N ALA A 76 -5.21 -4.96 -5.29
CA ALA A 76 -6.43 -4.57 -5.98
C ALA A 76 -6.16 -3.75 -7.26
N ARG A 77 -5.18 -2.85 -7.21
CA ARG A 77 -4.86 -1.95 -8.34
C ARG A 77 -3.99 -2.61 -9.41
N TYR A 78 -3.13 -3.54 -9.00
CA TYR A 78 -2.13 -4.21 -9.82
C TYR A 78 -2.14 -5.73 -9.56
N PRO A 79 -3.22 -6.44 -9.92
CA PRO A 79 -3.27 -7.88 -9.78
C PRO A 79 -2.18 -8.54 -10.64
N CYS A 80 -1.59 -9.62 -10.13
CA CYS A 80 -0.66 -10.41 -10.91
C CYS A 80 -1.40 -11.23 -11.97
N PRO A 81 -0.89 -11.32 -13.21
CA PRO A 81 -1.39 -12.27 -14.19
C PRO A 81 -1.14 -13.69 -13.64
N GLY A 82 -2.19 -14.51 -13.67
CA GLY A 82 -2.14 -15.92 -13.28
C GLY A 82 -1.52 -16.82 -14.34
#